data_AF-A0A661QVB4-F1
#
_entry.id   AF-A0A661QVB4-F1
#
_cell.length_a   1.000
_cell.length_b   1.000
_cell.length_c   1.000
_cell.angle_alpha   90.00
_cell.angle_beta   90.00
_cell.angle_gamma   90.00
#
_symmetry.space_group_name_H-M   'P 1'
#
loop_
_entity.id
_entity.type
_entity.pdbx_description
1 polymer ?
#
loop_
_entity_poly.entity_id
_entity_poly.type
_entity_poly.pdbx_seq_one_letter_code
_entity_poly.pdbx_strand_id
1 'polypeptide(L)'
;PPAQVKGILENLYEEQNWESLVKAAEARIGEFIYWLDLHFYAGQSLASMGDQYEKAHEELCRETAYFLHRFPGIESMEFSDGTPFASEETRKWLQGISLAASASISEDAYPSEAALKQMVQDVVTAEINKARGLAKKRKLVEAISLLQDHLRSAYSDRERLLWRLGICQVLLEGKKGFLAVPHLDQILHYVDTYCLEQWEPELALKALKMTWAALSTSANTEDKKRAEQVLGRIARLDATEALKLKPRL
;
A
#
# COMPACT_ATOMS: atom_id res chain seq x y z
N PRO A 1 7.35 -2.54 20.40
CA PRO A 1 8.32 -2.25 19.30
C PRO A 1 9.73 -2.67 19.72
N PRO A 2 10.63 -3.09 18.82
CA PRO A 2 11.94 -3.58 19.21
C PRO A 2 12.75 -2.49 19.92
N ALA A 3 13.34 -2.81 21.08
CA ALA A 3 14.15 -1.87 21.86
C ALA A 3 15.29 -1.23 21.05
N GLN A 4 15.85 -1.98 20.09
CA GLN A 4 16.88 -1.47 19.17
C GLN A 4 16.37 -0.33 18.28
N VAL A 5 15.13 -0.43 17.77
CA VAL A 5 14.55 0.62 16.91
C VAL A 5 14.32 1.89 17.73
N LYS A 6 13.82 1.73 18.96
CA LYS A 6 13.64 2.84 19.90
C LYS A 6 14.95 3.57 20.18
N GLY A 7 16.01 2.83 20.53
CA GLY A 7 17.33 3.43 20.79
C GLY A 7 17.93 4.15 19.58
N ILE A 8 17.71 3.66 18.35
CA ILE A 8 18.17 4.36 17.13
C ILE A 8 17.46 5.72 16.98
N LEU A 9 16.14 5.75 17.17
CA LEU A 9 15.36 6.99 17.05
C LEU A 9 15.70 7.99 18.16
N GLU A 10 15.85 7.53 19.40
CA GLU A 10 16.27 8.35 20.53
C GLU A 10 17.65 8.97 20.29
N ASN A 11 18.64 8.18 19.84
CA ASN A 11 19.97 8.69 19.51
C ASN A 11 19.92 9.74 18.39
N LEU A 12 19.18 9.48 17.31
CA LEU A 12 19.05 10.43 16.20
C LEU A 12 18.36 11.74 16.62
N TYR A 13 17.42 11.65 17.57
CA TYR A 13 16.75 12.81 18.16
C TYR A 13 17.71 13.62 19.05
N GLU A 14 18.50 12.97 19.91
CA GLU A 14 19.52 13.62 20.73
C GLU A 14 20.63 14.28 19.90
N GLU A 15 21.04 13.65 18.80
CA GLU A 15 22.01 14.19 17.85
C GLU A 15 21.44 15.30 16.95
N GLN A 16 20.13 15.58 17.02
CA GLN A 16 19.43 16.54 16.16
C GLN A 16 19.59 16.25 14.66
N ASN A 17 19.75 14.97 14.30
CA ASN A 17 19.86 14.55 12.91
C ASN A 17 18.47 14.39 12.30
N TRP A 18 17.81 15.53 12.07
CA TRP A 18 16.41 15.59 11.66
C TRP A 18 16.12 14.80 10.37
N GLU A 19 17.04 14.86 9.39
CA GLU A 19 16.87 14.22 8.08
C GLU A 19 16.86 12.71 8.16
N SER A 20 17.75 12.16 8.99
CA SER A 20 17.81 10.72 9.19
C SER A 20 16.68 10.26 10.10
N LEU A 21 16.31 11.08 11.09
CA LEU A 21 15.23 10.79 12.02
C LEU A 21 13.87 10.66 11.32
N VAL A 22 13.50 11.61 10.44
CA VAL A 22 12.22 11.53 9.71
C VAL A 22 12.17 10.31 8.81
N LYS A 23 13.24 10.02 8.07
CA LYS A 23 13.33 8.83 7.20
C LYS A 23 13.24 7.53 8.00
N ALA A 24 13.92 7.47 9.14
CA ALA A 24 13.90 6.30 10.02
C ALA A 24 12.51 6.10 10.66
N ALA A 25 11.85 7.18 11.07
CA ALA A 25 10.50 7.13 11.61
C ALA A 25 9.49 6.67 10.55
N GLU A 26 9.45 7.32 9.38
CA GLU A 26 8.50 7.02 8.29
C GLU A 26 8.64 5.59 7.77
N ALA A 27 9.88 5.08 7.65
CA ALA A 27 10.13 3.70 7.21
C ALA A 27 9.51 2.65 8.14
N ARG A 28 9.16 3.01 9.39
CA ARG A 28 8.63 2.10 10.42
C ARG A 28 7.16 2.29 10.73
N ILE A 29 6.52 3.35 10.23
CA ILE A 29 5.08 3.61 10.47
C ILE A 29 4.22 2.42 10.00
N GLY A 30 4.55 1.84 8.84
CA GLY A 30 3.82 0.67 8.32
C GLY A 30 3.95 -0.58 9.19
N GLU A 31 5.04 -0.72 9.95
CA GLU A 31 5.28 -1.86 10.85
C GLU A 31 4.62 -1.64 12.23
N PHE A 32 4.62 -0.40 12.72
CA PHE A 32 4.17 -0.04 14.07
C PHE A 32 3.12 1.07 14.03
N ILE A 33 1.97 0.79 13.40
CA ILE A 33 0.90 1.78 13.16
C ILE A 33 0.34 2.45 14.42
N TYR A 34 0.52 1.85 15.60
CA TYR A 34 0.04 2.38 16.87
C TYR A 34 1.14 3.03 17.72
N TRP A 35 2.38 3.05 17.24
CA TRP A 35 3.48 3.68 17.96
C TRP A 35 3.56 5.16 17.61
N LEU A 36 2.86 5.97 18.39
CA LEU A 36 2.65 7.40 18.15
C LEU A 36 3.94 8.23 18.29
N ASP A 37 4.96 7.71 18.96
CA ASP A 37 6.27 8.35 19.03
C ASP A 37 6.88 8.53 17.63
N LEU A 38 6.57 7.65 16.67
CA LEU A 38 7.04 7.80 15.28
C LEU A 38 6.51 9.09 14.64
N HIS A 39 5.24 9.42 14.87
CA HIS A 39 4.64 10.66 14.37
C HIS A 39 5.22 11.88 15.09
N PHE A 40 5.51 11.77 16.39
CA PHE A 40 6.19 12.81 17.14
C PHE A 40 7.58 13.10 16.56
N TYR A 41 8.42 12.08 16.35
CA TYR A 41 9.75 12.28 15.79
C TYR A 41 9.70 12.87 14.39
N ALA A 42 8.80 12.39 13.53
CA ALA A 42 8.60 12.96 12.20
C ALA A 42 8.14 14.43 12.27
N GLY A 43 7.18 14.75 13.14
CA GLY A 43 6.72 16.13 13.36
C GLY A 43 7.84 17.05 13.83
N GLN A 44 8.60 16.64 14.85
CA GLN A 44 9.71 17.44 15.38
C GLN A 44 10.84 17.63 14.35
N SER A 45 11.15 16.61 13.57
CA SER A 45 12.08 16.72 12.45
C SER A 45 11.62 17.74 11.43
N LEU A 46 10.36 17.67 10.98
CA LEU A 46 9.83 18.59 9.96
C LEU A 46 9.80 20.03 10.46
N ALA A 47 9.42 20.25 11.73
CA ALA A 47 9.45 21.57 12.35
C ALA A 47 10.87 22.14 12.44
N SER A 48 11.87 21.29 12.71
CA SER A 48 13.26 21.70 12.89
C SER A 48 14.02 21.97 11.59
N MET A 49 13.56 21.41 10.46
CA MET A 49 14.18 21.62 9.13
C MET A 49 13.78 22.94 8.45
N GLY A 50 12.91 23.73 9.08
CA GLY A 50 12.54 25.08 8.64
C GLY A 50 11.41 25.14 7.61
N ASP A 51 11.12 26.37 7.16
CA ASP A 51 9.89 26.77 6.46
C ASP A 51 9.55 25.95 5.20
N GLN A 52 10.55 25.39 4.52
CA GLN A 52 10.34 24.54 3.35
C GLN A 52 9.53 23.26 3.65
N TYR A 53 9.50 22.82 4.91
CA TYR A 53 8.75 21.66 5.39
C TYR A 53 7.51 22.01 6.21
N GLU A 54 7.20 23.31 6.37
CA GLU A 54 6.09 23.78 7.20
C GLU A 54 4.76 23.14 6.79
N LYS A 55 4.45 23.11 5.50
CA LYS A 55 3.24 22.47 4.98
C LYS A 55 3.16 20.97 5.29
N ALA A 56 4.30 20.28 5.24
CA ALA A 56 4.35 18.85 5.57
C ALA A 56 4.15 18.63 7.06
N HIS A 57 4.72 19.50 7.91
CA HIS A 57 4.53 19.49 9.35
C HIS A 57 3.06 19.75 9.73
N GLU A 58 2.42 20.76 9.14
CA GLU A 58 1.01 21.09 9.36
C GLU A 58 0.10 19.92 8.99
N GLU A 59 0.34 19.31 7.83
CA GLU A 59 -0.42 18.15 7.35
C GLU A 59 -0.26 16.95 8.28
N LEU A 60 0.98 16.64 8.70
CA LEU A 60 1.25 15.56 9.65
C LEU A 60 0.52 15.78 10.98
N CYS A 61 0.57 16.99 11.52
CA CYS A 61 -0.12 17.32 12.77
C CYS A 61 -1.64 17.20 12.63
N ARG A 62 -2.19 17.64 11.50
CA ARG A 62 -3.63 17.54 11.21
C ARG A 62 -4.08 16.08 11.13
N GLU A 63 -3.38 15.25 10.36
CA GLU A 63 -3.73 13.83 10.22
C GLU A 63 -3.56 13.07 11.54
N THR A 64 -2.52 13.38 12.32
CA THR A 64 -2.32 12.78 13.65
C THR A 64 -3.43 13.19 14.62
N ALA A 65 -3.83 14.47 14.64
CA ALA A 65 -4.94 14.93 15.47
C ALA A 65 -6.27 14.28 15.07
N TYR A 66 -6.49 14.07 13.77
CA TYR A 66 -7.67 13.35 13.28
C TYR A 66 -7.68 11.89 13.71
N PHE A 67 -6.53 11.21 13.67
CA PHE A 67 -6.41 9.85 14.17
C PHE A 67 -6.81 9.73 15.66
N LEU A 68 -6.38 10.68 16.49
CA LEU A 68 -6.78 10.76 17.90
C LEU A 68 -8.29 11.01 18.06
N HIS A 69 -8.86 11.90 17.25
CA HIS A 69 -10.30 12.19 17.28
C HIS A 69 -11.12 10.93 16.93
N ARG A 70 -10.66 10.15 15.96
CA ARG A 70 -11.32 8.90 15.54
C ARG A 70 -11.18 7.78 16.57
N PHE A 71 -10.08 7.76 17.32
CA PHE A 71 -9.80 6.76 18.36
C PHE A 71 -9.47 7.42 19.70
N PRO A 72 -10.46 7.99 20.40
CA PRO A 72 -10.22 8.65 21.68
C PRO A 72 -9.57 7.71 22.71
N GLY A 73 -8.49 8.16 23.35
CA GLY A 73 -7.78 7.42 24.39
C GLY A 73 -6.70 6.46 23.88
N ILE A 74 -6.47 6.39 22.57
CA ILE A 74 -5.41 5.56 21.98
C ILE A 74 -4.01 5.95 22.49
N GLU A 75 -3.78 7.22 22.81
CA GLU A 75 -2.53 7.74 23.37
C GLU A 75 -2.21 7.21 24.77
N SER A 76 -3.23 6.69 25.46
CA SER A 76 -3.09 6.08 26.79
C SER A 76 -2.84 4.56 26.77
N MET A 77 -2.97 3.93 25.60
CA MET A 77 -2.80 2.49 25.44
C MET A 77 -1.33 2.06 25.42
N GLU A 78 -1.12 0.75 25.58
CA GLU A 78 0.19 0.11 25.58
C GLU A 78 0.19 -1.17 24.73
N PHE A 79 1.35 -1.53 24.23
CA PHE A 79 1.59 -2.81 23.56
C PHE A 79 1.57 -3.96 24.58
N SER A 80 1.47 -5.19 24.11
CA SER A 80 1.48 -6.39 24.96
C SER A 80 2.77 -6.58 25.77
N ASP A 81 3.85 -5.89 25.39
CA ASP A 81 5.13 -5.86 26.11
C ASP A 81 5.21 -4.76 27.18
N GLY A 82 4.13 -4.00 27.39
CA GLY A 82 4.05 -2.87 28.32
C GLY A 82 4.65 -1.57 27.79
N THR A 83 5.12 -1.54 26.54
CA THR A 83 5.59 -0.29 25.92
C THR A 83 4.38 0.61 25.65
N PRO A 84 4.36 1.88 26.11
CA PRO A 84 3.25 2.78 25.82
C PRO A 84 3.20 3.13 24.32
N PHE A 85 2.01 3.38 23.79
CA PHE A 85 1.84 3.85 22.42
C PHE A 85 2.43 5.26 22.22
N ALA A 86 2.36 6.09 23.26
CA ALA A 86 2.95 7.43 23.29
C ALA A 86 3.74 7.62 24.59
N SER A 87 4.99 8.07 24.46
CA SER A 87 5.80 8.58 25.55
C SER A 87 5.15 9.80 26.22
N GLU A 88 5.63 10.20 27.40
CA GLU A 88 5.07 11.39 28.08
C GLU A 88 5.24 12.66 27.25
N GLU A 89 6.38 12.83 26.57
CA GLU A 89 6.65 13.96 25.67
C GLU A 89 5.71 13.92 24.47
N THR A 90 5.54 12.74 23.86
CA THR A 90 4.61 12.55 22.76
C THR A 90 3.17 12.85 23.18
N ARG A 91 2.71 12.41 24.35
CA ARG A 91 1.37 12.74 24.86
C ARG A 91 1.14 14.25 24.98
N LYS A 92 2.14 15.01 25.47
CA LYS A 92 2.05 16.48 25.57
C LYS A 92 1.94 17.12 24.18
N TRP A 93 2.73 16.64 23.21
CA TRP A 93 2.65 17.10 21.83
C TRP A 93 1.28 16.78 21.18
N LEU A 94 0.79 15.55 21.38
CA LEU A 94 -0.53 15.10 20.90
C LEU A 94 -1.68 15.98 21.43
N GLN A 95 -1.63 16.36 22.70
CA GLN A 95 -2.61 17.31 23.28
C GLN A 95 -2.55 18.68 22.61
N GLY A 96 -1.34 19.18 22.32
CA GLY A 96 -1.15 20.47 21.63
C GLY A 96 -1.74 20.48 20.23
N ILE A 97 -1.46 19.46 19.41
CA ILE A 97 -2.00 19.38 18.04
C ILE A 97 -3.50 19.12 18.03
N SER A 98 -4.04 18.37 19.01
CA SER A 98 -5.48 18.09 19.12
C SER A 98 -6.26 19.37 19.43
N LEU A 99 -5.77 20.21 20.35
CA LEU A 99 -6.38 21.52 20.63
C LEU A 99 -6.37 22.44 19.40
N ALA A 100 -5.27 22.48 18.66
CA ALA A 100 -5.14 23.31 17.46
C ALA A 100 -6.09 22.86 16.34
N ALA A 101 -6.27 21.54 16.17
CA ALA A 101 -7.12 20.97 15.13
C ALA A 101 -8.62 21.00 15.47
N SER A 102 -9.00 21.05 16.76
CA SER A 102 -10.40 21.11 17.20
C SER A 102 -11.16 22.34 16.67
N ALA A 103 -10.46 23.39 16.24
CA ALA A 103 -11.04 24.57 15.61
C ALA A 103 -11.30 24.42 14.09
N SER A 104 -10.75 23.39 13.44
CA SER A 104 -10.70 23.25 11.99
C SER A 104 -11.18 21.90 11.44
N ILE A 105 -11.37 20.88 12.30
CA ILE A 105 -11.91 19.57 11.88
C ILE A 105 -13.42 19.69 11.68
N SER A 106 -13.87 19.75 10.43
CA SER A 106 -15.25 19.48 10.04
C SER A 106 -15.41 18.00 9.64
N GLU A 107 -16.49 17.35 10.08
CA GLU A 107 -16.75 15.92 9.81
C GLU A 107 -16.84 15.58 8.31
N ASP A 108 -17.16 16.57 7.46
CA ASP A 108 -17.28 16.42 6.00
C ASP A 108 -15.96 16.59 5.22
N ALA A 109 -14.84 16.90 5.88
CA ALA A 109 -13.57 17.21 5.20
C ALA A 109 -12.78 16.00 4.71
N TYR A 110 -13.18 14.77 5.06
CA TYR A 110 -12.35 13.58 4.85
C TYR A 110 -12.89 12.60 3.81
N PRO A 111 -12.02 12.03 2.96
CA PRO A 111 -12.41 11.02 1.99
C PRO A 111 -12.90 9.76 2.71
N SER A 112 -14.04 9.23 2.26
CA SER A 112 -14.54 7.93 2.72
C SER A 112 -13.53 6.82 2.45
N GLU A 113 -13.67 5.67 3.11
CA GLU A 113 -12.83 4.49 2.84
C GLU A 113 -12.83 4.13 1.34
N ALA A 114 -14.00 4.24 0.69
CA ALA A 114 -14.12 4.03 -0.75
C ALA A 114 -13.30 5.06 -1.55
N ALA A 115 -13.32 6.33 -1.16
CA ALA A 115 -12.53 7.37 -1.79
C ALA A 115 -11.01 7.17 -1.60
N LEU A 116 -10.57 6.72 -0.42
CA LEU A 116 -9.16 6.37 -0.17
C LEU A 116 -8.72 5.17 -1.02
N LYS A 117 -9.53 4.10 -1.09
CA LYS A 117 -9.27 2.94 -1.95
C LYS A 117 -9.19 3.35 -3.41
N GLN A 118 -10.06 4.25 -3.86
CA GLN A 118 -10.04 4.78 -5.22
C GLN A 118 -8.79 5.61 -5.48
N MET A 119 -8.38 6.48 -4.56
CA MET A 119 -7.19 7.30 -4.70
C MET A 119 -5.91 6.44 -4.86
N VAL A 120 -5.75 5.41 -4.03
CA VAL A 120 -4.64 4.45 -4.18
C VAL A 120 -4.72 3.75 -5.54
N GLN A 121 -5.92 3.31 -5.94
CA GLN A 121 -6.13 2.66 -7.23
C GLN A 121 -5.77 3.58 -8.40
N ASP A 122 -6.09 4.87 -8.32
CA ASP A 122 -5.83 5.89 -9.33
C ASP A 122 -4.33 6.14 -9.46
N VAL A 123 -3.61 6.32 -8.35
CA VAL A 123 -2.14 6.46 -8.35
C VAL A 123 -1.49 5.25 -9.02
N VAL A 124 -1.89 4.04 -8.62
CA VAL A 124 -1.35 2.81 -9.22
C VAL A 124 -1.65 2.75 -10.72
N THR A 125 -2.87 3.10 -11.14
CA THR A 125 -3.22 3.09 -12.57
C THR A 125 -2.43 4.12 -13.37
N ALA A 126 -2.17 5.30 -12.82
CA ALA A 126 -1.39 6.34 -13.45
C ALA A 126 0.07 5.89 -13.69
N GLU A 127 0.70 5.30 -12.67
CA GLU A 127 2.07 4.77 -12.79
C GLU A 127 2.16 3.57 -13.73
N ILE A 128 1.19 2.65 -13.71
CA ILE A 128 1.11 1.56 -14.70
C ILE A 128 1.00 2.13 -16.12
N ASN A 129 0.19 3.17 -16.32
CA ASN A 129 0.07 3.81 -17.64
C ASN A 129 1.37 4.49 -18.09
N LYS A 130 2.13 5.10 -17.18
CA LYS A 130 3.48 5.62 -17.46
C LYS A 130 4.43 4.49 -17.87
N ALA A 131 4.45 3.37 -17.13
CA ALA A 131 5.25 2.20 -17.45
C ALA A 131 4.88 1.60 -18.83
N ARG A 132 3.58 1.51 -19.15
CA ARG A 132 3.11 1.10 -20.49
C ARG A 132 3.58 2.04 -21.59
N GLY A 133 3.60 3.36 -21.33
CA GLY A 133 4.17 4.35 -22.24
C GLY A 133 5.65 4.13 -22.53
N LEU A 134 6.45 3.77 -21.52
CA LEU A 134 7.85 3.41 -21.67
C LEU A 134 8.03 2.10 -22.46
N ALA A 135 7.20 1.08 -22.16
CA ALA A 135 7.22 -0.19 -22.88
C ALA A 135 6.95 -0.01 -24.38
N LYS A 136 5.99 0.85 -24.77
CA LYS A 136 5.71 1.21 -26.17
C LYS A 136 6.91 1.86 -26.87
N LYS A 137 7.73 2.61 -26.14
CA LYS A 137 8.99 3.20 -26.63
C LYS A 137 10.16 2.20 -26.67
N ARG A 138 9.88 0.89 -26.59
CA ARG A 138 10.86 -0.22 -26.52
C ARG A 138 11.75 -0.19 -25.27
N LYS A 139 11.40 0.59 -24.24
CA LYS A 139 12.08 0.66 -22.94
C LYS A 139 11.40 -0.25 -21.92
N LEU A 140 11.29 -1.54 -22.24
CA LEU A 140 10.59 -2.50 -21.37
C LEU A 140 11.28 -2.69 -20.02
N VAL A 141 12.61 -2.71 -20.00
CA VAL A 141 13.38 -2.87 -18.76
C VAL A 141 13.16 -1.68 -17.82
N GLU A 142 13.19 -0.45 -18.33
CA GLU A 142 12.91 0.76 -17.55
C GLU A 142 11.47 0.74 -17.00
N ALA A 143 10.50 0.31 -17.81
CA ALA A 143 9.11 0.18 -17.40
C ALA A 143 8.91 -0.81 -16.24
N ILE A 144 9.55 -1.98 -16.32
CA ILE A 144 9.47 -3.00 -15.26
C ILE A 144 10.25 -2.57 -14.02
N SER A 145 11.41 -1.91 -14.17
CA SER A 145 12.17 -1.38 -13.05
C SER A 145 11.34 -0.39 -12.22
N LEU A 146 10.67 0.55 -12.89
CA LEU A 146 9.80 1.53 -12.24
C LEU A 146 8.72 0.83 -11.39
N LEU A 147 8.03 -0.17 -11.95
CA LEU A 147 7.00 -0.89 -11.21
C LEU A 147 7.57 -1.77 -10.08
N GLN A 148 8.78 -2.30 -10.24
CA GLN A 148 9.47 -3.04 -9.19
C GLN A 148 9.91 -2.14 -8.03
N ASP A 149 10.31 -0.90 -8.31
CA ASP A 149 10.60 0.10 -7.28
C ASP A 149 9.36 0.37 -6.42
N HIS A 150 8.22 0.61 -7.04
CA HIS A 150 6.95 0.75 -6.31
C HIS A 150 6.55 -0.51 -5.55
N LEU A 151 6.75 -1.70 -6.13
CA LEU A 151 6.47 -2.96 -5.45
C LEU A 151 7.32 -3.13 -4.17
N ARG A 152 8.58 -2.67 -4.18
CA ARG A 152 9.48 -2.71 -3.01
C ARG A 152 9.06 -1.71 -1.94
N SER A 153 8.60 -0.53 -2.34
CA SER A 153 8.17 0.54 -1.44
C SER A 153 6.71 0.43 -0.98
N ALA A 154 5.97 -0.60 -1.43
CA ALA A 154 4.56 -0.75 -1.13
C ALA A 154 4.31 -1.07 0.36
N TYR A 155 3.37 -0.35 0.94
CA TYR A 155 3.07 -0.37 2.39
C TYR A 155 2.04 -1.45 2.77
N SER A 156 1.20 -1.88 1.82
CA SER A 156 0.17 -2.89 2.08
C SER A 156 0.23 -4.06 1.09
N ASP A 157 -0.25 -5.23 1.50
CA ASP A 157 -0.33 -6.41 0.62
C ASP A 157 -1.30 -6.20 -0.54
N ARG A 158 -2.37 -5.42 -0.31
CA ARG A 158 -3.28 -4.99 -1.37
C ARG A 158 -2.55 -4.16 -2.42
N GLU A 159 -1.74 -3.20 -2.00
CA GLU A 159 -0.93 -2.38 -2.91
C GLU A 159 0.12 -3.22 -3.65
N ARG A 160 0.83 -4.13 -2.95
CA ARG A 160 1.75 -5.10 -3.58
C ARG A 160 1.07 -5.95 -4.65
N LEU A 161 -0.15 -6.40 -4.39
CA LEU A 161 -0.96 -7.12 -5.36
C LEU A 161 -1.26 -6.25 -6.58
N LEU A 162 -1.69 -5.00 -6.40
CA LEU A 162 -1.94 -4.07 -7.51
C LEU A 162 -0.69 -3.80 -8.36
N TRP A 163 0.49 -3.63 -7.74
CA TRP A 163 1.75 -3.47 -8.46
C TRP A 163 2.16 -4.73 -9.23
N ARG A 164 2.02 -5.92 -8.63
CA ARG A 164 2.24 -7.20 -9.33
C ARG A 164 1.31 -7.36 -10.52
N LEU A 165 0.03 -6.96 -10.38
CA LEU A 165 -0.91 -6.97 -11.49
C LEU A 165 -0.43 -6.04 -12.62
N GLY A 166 0.07 -4.85 -12.28
CA GLY A 166 0.68 -3.93 -13.25
C GLY A 166 1.89 -4.50 -13.99
N ILE A 167 2.80 -5.17 -13.28
CA ILE A 167 3.96 -5.84 -13.86
C ILE A 167 3.51 -6.91 -14.86
N CYS A 168 2.57 -7.79 -14.47
CA CYS A 168 2.02 -8.80 -15.36
C CYS A 168 1.38 -8.18 -16.61
N GLN A 169 0.61 -7.11 -16.45
CA GLN A 169 -0.01 -6.41 -17.58
C GLN A 169 1.04 -5.91 -18.59
N VAL A 170 2.09 -5.24 -18.12
CA VAL A 170 3.17 -4.73 -18.99
C VAL A 170 3.94 -5.88 -19.67
N LEU A 171 4.22 -6.97 -18.96
CA LEU A 171 4.91 -8.14 -19.51
C LEU A 171 4.09 -8.85 -20.59
N LEU A 172 2.77 -9.02 -20.36
CA LEU A 172 1.87 -9.64 -21.32
C LEU A 172 1.72 -8.78 -22.59
N GLU A 173 1.56 -7.46 -22.45
CA GLU A 173 1.55 -6.51 -23.58
C GLU A 173 2.88 -6.52 -24.34
N GLY A 174 4.01 -6.68 -23.64
CA GLY A 174 5.35 -6.82 -24.21
C GLY A 174 5.64 -8.19 -24.85
N LYS A 175 4.67 -9.10 -24.92
CA LYS A 175 4.83 -10.50 -25.41
C LYS A 175 5.90 -11.30 -24.65
N LYS A 176 6.14 -10.98 -23.39
CA LYS A 176 7.06 -11.69 -22.48
C LYS A 176 6.29 -12.48 -21.43
N GLY A 177 5.24 -13.19 -21.85
CA GLY A 177 4.32 -13.91 -20.95
C GLY A 177 5.00 -14.94 -20.06
N PHE A 178 6.10 -15.56 -20.49
CA PHE A 178 6.85 -16.51 -19.65
C PHE A 178 7.42 -15.87 -18.38
N LEU A 179 7.77 -14.58 -18.41
CA LEU A 179 8.23 -13.85 -17.23
C LEU A 179 7.08 -13.47 -16.29
N ALA A 180 5.83 -13.48 -16.78
CA ALA A 180 4.67 -13.16 -15.96
C ALA A 180 4.23 -14.35 -15.08
N VAL A 181 4.52 -15.60 -15.49
CA VAL A 181 4.05 -16.81 -14.78
C VAL A 181 4.40 -16.81 -13.29
N PRO A 182 5.65 -16.56 -12.85
CA PRO A 182 5.96 -16.53 -11.42
C PRO A 182 5.21 -15.43 -10.65
N HIS A 183 4.94 -14.30 -11.30
CA HIS A 183 4.15 -13.23 -10.70
C HIS A 183 2.67 -13.63 -10.58
N LEU A 184 2.12 -14.34 -11.57
CA LEU A 184 0.75 -14.86 -11.54
C LEU A 184 0.57 -15.93 -10.45
N ASP A 185 1.56 -16.78 -10.23
CA ASP A 185 1.55 -17.75 -9.13
C ASP A 185 1.46 -17.04 -7.78
N GLN A 186 2.27 -15.99 -7.58
CA GLN A 186 2.21 -15.16 -6.37
C GLN A 186 0.87 -14.42 -6.22
N ILE A 187 0.30 -13.94 -7.33
CA ILE A 187 -1.02 -13.29 -7.34
C ILE A 187 -2.10 -14.28 -6.88
N LEU A 188 -2.13 -15.50 -7.45
CA LEU A 188 -3.08 -16.53 -7.03
C LEU A 188 -2.90 -16.90 -5.56
N HIS A 189 -1.66 -17.02 -5.09
CA HIS A 189 -1.37 -17.26 -3.68
C HIS A 189 -1.97 -16.15 -2.79
N TYR A 190 -1.85 -14.87 -3.14
CA TYR A 190 -2.50 -13.80 -2.38
C TYR A 190 -4.03 -13.87 -2.43
N VAL A 191 -4.62 -14.18 -3.58
CA VAL A 191 -6.09 -14.35 -3.69
C VAL A 191 -6.58 -15.43 -2.71
N ASP A 192 -5.84 -16.53 -2.60
CA ASP A 192 -6.19 -17.65 -1.73
C ASP A 192 -5.91 -17.34 -0.25
N THR A 193 -4.72 -16.85 0.08
CA THR A 193 -4.30 -16.55 1.47
C THR A 193 -5.21 -15.53 2.15
N TYR A 194 -5.63 -14.48 1.43
CA TYR A 194 -6.50 -13.43 1.98
C TYR A 194 -7.98 -13.64 1.64
N CYS A 195 -8.37 -14.78 1.06
CA CYS A 195 -9.74 -15.09 0.66
C CYS A 195 -10.40 -13.95 -0.14
N LEU A 196 -9.67 -13.35 -1.09
CA LEU A 196 -10.11 -12.13 -1.78
C LEU A 196 -11.42 -12.32 -2.55
N GLU A 197 -11.73 -13.55 -2.95
CA GLU A 197 -13.01 -13.90 -3.58
C GLU A 197 -14.24 -13.56 -2.70
N GLN A 198 -14.08 -13.51 -1.38
CA GLN A 198 -15.15 -13.17 -0.44
C GLN A 198 -15.11 -11.69 -0.04
N TRP A 199 -13.91 -11.13 0.13
CA TRP A 199 -13.72 -9.79 0.71
C TRP A 199 -13.57 -8.66 -0.32
N GLU A 200 -12.93 -8.92 -1.46
CA GLU A 200 -12.77 -7.95 -2.57
C GLU A 200 -12.96 -8.66 -3.92
N PRO A 201 -14.20 -9.09 -4.26
CA PRO A 201 -14.47 -9.94 -5.42
C PRO A 201 -14.05 -9.30 -6.74
N GLU A 202 -14.15 -7.97 -6.87
CA GLU A 202 -13.72 -7.24 -8.08
C GLU A 202 -12.21 -7.34 -8.32
N LEU A 203 -11.40 -7.23 -7.26
CA LEU A 203 -9.95 -7.36 -7.34
C LEU A 203 -9.54 -8.81 -7.62
N ALA A 204 -10.19 -9.77 -6.95
CA ALA A 204 -10.00 -11.19 -7.22
C ALA A 204 -10.33 -11.52 -8.69
N LEU A 205 -11.45 -11.02 -9.20
CA LEU A 205 -11.85 -11.21 -10.59
C LEU A 205 -10.81 -10.64 -11.57
N LYS A 206 -10.30 -9.43 -11.33
CA LYS A 206 -9.21 -8.84 -12.13
C LYS A 206 -7.95 -9.71 -12.16
N ALA A 207 -7.54 -10.22 -10.98
CA ALA A 207 -6.39 -11.10 -10.84
C ALA A 207 -6.57 -12.44 -11.58
N LEU A 208 -7.73 -13.09 -11.39
CA LEU A 208 -8.07 -14.36 -12.04
C LEU A 208 -8.16 -14.20 -13.56
N LYS A 209 -8.80 -13.13 -14.06
CA LYS A 209 -8.90 -12.85 -15.50
C LYS A 209 -7.54 -12.70 -16.17
N MET A 210 -6.62 -11.97 -15.54
CA MET A 210 -5.27 -11.80 -16.10
C MET A 210 -4.48 -13.12 -16.07
N THR A 211 -4.63 -13.89 -15.00
CA THR A 211 -4.00 -15.21 -14.89
C THR A 211 -4.53 -16.16 -15.96
N TRP A 212 -5.84 -16.18 -16.17
CA TRP A 212 -6.47 -16.94 -17.24
C TRP A 212 -5.93 -16.55 -18.61
N ALA A 213 -5.89 -15.25 -18.94
CA ALA A 213 -5.44 -14.77 -20.25
C ALA A 213 -3.98 -15.13 -20.56
N ALA A 214 -3.12 -15.09 -19.54
CA ALA A 214 -1.73 -15.48 -19.68
C ALA A 214 -1.57 -17.00 -19.89
N LEU A 215 -2.22 -17.80 -19.05
CA LEU A 215 -2.12 -19.26 -19.08
C LEU A 215 -2.81 -19.87 -20.31
N SER A 216 -3.94 -19.30 -20.75
CA SER A 216 -4.67 -19.77 -21.93
C SER A 216 -3.88 -19.64 -23.23
N THR A 217 -2.96 -18.67 -23.27
CA THR A 217 -2.08 -18.41 -24.41
C THR A 217 -0.82 -19.30 -24.39
N SER A 218 -0.53 -19.95 -23.27
CA SER A 218 0.62 -20.84 -23.14
C SER A 218 0.48 -22.08 -24.02
N ALA A 219 1.61 -22.52 -24.58
CA ALA A 219 1.68 -23.78 -25.34
C ALA A 219 1.68 -25.01 -24.42
N ASN A 220 1.96 -24.84 -23.13
CA ASN A 220 2.03 -25.94 -22.17
C ASN A 220 0.62 -26.48 -21.85
N THR A 221 0.49 -27.82 -21.85
CA THR A 221 -0.77 -28.50 -21.53
C THR A 221 -1.16 -28.32 -20.06
N GLU A 222 -0.17 -28.23 -19.17
CA GLU A 222 -0.41 -28.01 -17.74
C GLU A 222 -0.99 -26.62 -17.48
N ASP A 223 -0.44 -25.59 -18.12
CA ASP A 223 -0.96 -24.22 -18.03
C ASP A 223 -2.40 -24.11 -18.55
N LYS A 224 -2.75 -24.86 -19.60
CA LYS A 224 -4.13 -24.91 -20.10
C LYS A 224 -5.10 -25.53 -19.07
N LYS A 225 -4.71 -26.61 -18.39
CA LYS A 225 -5.52 -27.19 -17.31
C LYS A 225 -5.67 -26.21 -16.15
N ARG A 226 -4.61 -25.50 -15.79
CA ARG A 226 -4.65 -24.44 -14.77
C ARG A 226 -5.57 -23.29 -15.19
N ALA A 227 -5.55 -22.90 -16.46
CA ALA A 227 -6.46 -21.89 -17.01
C ALA A 227 -7.93 -22.35 -16.88
N GLU A 228 -8.25 -23.62 -17.12
CA GLU A 228 -9.61 -24.15 -16.91
C GLU A 228 -10.05 -24.09 -15.44
N GLN A 229 -9.15 -24.40 -14.49
CA GLN A 229 -9.43 -24.26 -13.06
C GLN A 229 -9.69 -22.80 -12.68
N VAL A 230 -8.87 -21.86 -13.18
CA VAL A 230 -9.06 -20.42 -12.96
C VAL A 230 -10.37 -19.95 -13.58
N LEU A 231 -10.76 -20.44 -14.76
CA LEU A 231 -12.04 -20.12 -15.38
C LEU A 231 -13.22 -20.60 -14.51
N GLY A 232 -13.12 -21.78 -13.89
CA GLY A 232 -14.11 -22.27 -12.94
C GLY A 232 -14.28 -21.34 -11.73
N ARG A 233 -13.17 -20.79 -11.21
CA ARG A 233 -13.20 -19.79 -10.13
C ARG A 233 -13.86 -18.49 -10.60
N ILE A 234 -13.54 -18.00 -11.80
CA ILE A 234 -14.19 -16.83 -12.41
C ILE A 234 -15.70 -17.08 -12.53
N ALA A 235 -16.13 -18.24 -13.02
CA ALA A 235 -17.55 -18.56 -13.18
C ALA A 235 -18.33 -18.60 -11.86
N ARG A 236 -17.66 -18.99 -10.76
CA ARG A 236 -18.23 -18.96 -9.41
C ARG A 236 -18.43 -17.52 -8.90
N LEU A 237 -17.50 -16.62 -9.22
CA LEU A 237 -17.58 -15.20 -8.83
C LEU A 237 -18.55 -14.41 -9.71
N ASP A 238 -18.40 -14.54 -11.02
CA ASP A 238 -19.18 -13.85 -12.04
C ASP A 238 -19.32 -14.72 -13.30
N ALA A 239 -20.48 -15.36 -13.41
CA ALA A 239 -20.82 -16.21 -14.56
C ALA A 239 -20.87 -15.42 -15.89
N THR A 240 -21.20 -14.12 -15.85
CA THR A 240 -21.29 -13.30 -17.06
C THR A 240 -19.91 -13.03 -17.65
N GLU A 241 -18.92 -12.79 -16.78
CA GLU A 241 -17.53 -12.60 -17.20
C GLU A 241 -16.90 -13.90 -17.69
N ALA A 242 -17.22 -15.05 -17.07
CA ALA A 242 -16.79 -16.35 -17.59
C ALA A 242 -17.30 -16.62 -19.01
N LEU A 243 -18.58 -16.31 -19.29
CA LEU A 243 -19.16 -16.46 -20.64
C LEU A 243 -18.48 -15.55 -21.67
N LYS A 244 -18.11 -14.32 -21.31
CA LYS A 244 -17.39 -13.41 -22.20
C LYS A 244 -16.00 -13.94 -22.58
N LEU A 245 -15.30 -14.60 -21.65
CA LEU A 245 -13.97 -15.15 -21.89
C LEU A 245 -14.00 -16.43 -22.73
N LYS A 246 -15.03 -17.25 -22.55
CA LYS A 246 -15.24 -18.48 -23.32
C LYS A 246 -16.69 -18.54 -23.86
N PRO A 247 -17.00 -17.77 -24.93
CA PRO A 247 -18.35 -17.67 -25.47
C PRO A 247 -18.84 -18.93 -26.19
N ARG A 248 -17.97 -19.93 -26.39
CA ARG A 248 -18.33 -21.25 -26.94
C ARG A 248 -18.22 -22.30 -25.84
N LEU A 249 -19.34 -22.51 -25.16
CA LEU A 249 -19.73 -23.84 -24.69
C LEU A 249 -20.53 -24.52 -25.81
#